data_AF-A0A1U6IZC1-F1
#
_entry.id   AF-A0A1U6IZC1-F1
#
_cell.length_a   1.000
_cell.length_b   1.000
_cell.length_c   1.000
_cell.angle_alpha   90.00
_cell.angle_beta   90.00
_cell.angle_gamma   90.00
#
_symmetry.space_group_name_H-M   'P 1'
#
loop_
_entity.id
_entity.type
_entity.pdbx_description
1 polymer ?
#
loop_
_entity_poly.entity_id
_entity_poly.type
_entity_poly.pdbx_seq_one_letter_code
_entity_poly.pdbx_strand_id
1 'polypeptide(L)'
;MIEILNPAELLRAKETGSLVANILQTLKSRSAVGTNLLDINRWTKAMILDAGAPSCYVDYEPSFGRGPFGHYICTGVNDAVLHGKPHDYTLADGDLLTLDLAVTKAGVAADAAISFTWANQGRRRASP
;
A
#
# COMPACT_ATOMS: atom_id res chain seq x y z
N MET A 1 -6.48 -23.32 -13.86
CA MET A 1 -5.16 -23.93 -13.64
C MET A 1 -4.54 -23.27 -12.42
N ILE A 2 -4.00 -24.03 -11.47
CA ILE A 2 -3.31 -23.48 -10.30
C ILE A 2 -1.82 -23.73 -10.52
N GLU A 3 -1.00 -22.68 -10.38
CA GLU A 3 0.44 -22.77 -10.54
C GLU A 3 1.08 -23.30 -9.25
N ILE A 4 2.01 -24.25 -9.38
CA ILE A 4 2.79 -24.79 -8.27
C ILE A 4 4.21 -24.24 -8.38
N LEU A 5 4.57 -23.35 -7.46
CA LEU A 5 5.89 -22.73 -7.46
C LEU A 5 6.98 -23.76 -7.18
N ASN A 6 8.03 -23.75 -7.98
CA ASN A 6 9.25 -24.50 -7.69
C ASN A 6 10.06 -23.84 -6.55
N PRO A 7 11.09 -24.51 -6.01
CA PRO A 7 11.86 -23.96 -4.90
C PRO A 7 12.49 -22.57 -5.16
N ALA A 8 12.94 -22.28 -6.38
CA ALA A 8 13.52 -20.99 -6.73
C ALA A 8 12.43 -19.89 -6.83
N GLU A 9 11.26 -20.22 -7.37
CA GLU A 9 10.09 -19.34 -7.38
C GLU A 9 9.59 -19.03 -5.97
N LEU A 10 9.57 -20.02 -5.08
CA LEU A 10 9.19 -19.83 -3.69
C LEU A 10 10.11 -18.84 -2.97
N LEU A 11 11.43 -18.92 -3.21
CA LEU A 11 12.38 -17.95 -2.65
C LEU A 11 12.13 -16.53 -3.20
N ARG A 12 11.92 -16.39 -4.51
CA ARG A 12 11.55 -15.11 -5.14
C ARG A 12 10.23 -14.55 -4.60
N ALA A 13 9.24 -15.40 -4.37
CA ALA A 13 7.96 -15.03 -3.77
C ALA A 13 8.14 -14.51 -2.34
N LYS A 14 8.97 -15.19 -1.53
CA LYS A 14 9.29 -14.74 -0.17
C LYS A 14 9.97 -13.38 -0.16
N GLU A 15 10.93 -13.15 -1.06
CA GLU A 15 11.61 -11.85 -1.19
C GLU A 15 10.65 -10.74 -1.62
N THR A 16 9.82 -11.00 -2.62
CA THR A 16 8.84 -10.03 -3.15
C THR A 16 7.78 -9.71 -2.09
N GLY A 17 7.24 -10.71 -1.40
CA GLY A 17 6.30 -10.51 -0.30
C GLY A 17 6.94 -9.75 0.88
N SER A 18 8.20 -10.02 1.18
CA SER A 18 8.95 -9.28 2.21
C SER A 18 9.12 -7.81 1.84
N LEU A 19 9.35 -7.51 0.55
CA LEU A 19 9.39 -6.12 0.07
C LEU A 19 8.05 -5.41 0.28
N VAL A 20 6.93 -6.02 -0.12
CA VAL A 20 5.58 -5.45 0.09
C VAL A 20 5.33 -5.18 1.57
N ALA A 21 5.59 -6.18 2.43
CA ALA A 21 5.42 -6.04 3.88
C ALA A 21 6.27 -4.90 4.45
N ASN A 22 7.54 -4.80 4.05
CA ASN A 22 8.44 -3.75 4.51
C ASN A 22 7.96 -2.36 4.10
N ILE A 23 7.49 -2.18 2.86
CA ILE A 23 6.95 -0.91 2.38
C ILE A 23 5.69 -0.53 3.18
N LEU A 24 4.74 -1.45 3.34
CA LEU A 24 3.51 -1.22 4.09
C LEU A 24 3.79 -0.84 5.55
N GLN A 25 4.69 -1.56 6.23
CA GLN A 25 5.06 -1.21 7.61
C GLN A 25 5.80 0.13 7.69
N THR A 26 6.68 0.43 6.73
CA THR A 26 7.38 1.73 6.67
C THR A 26 6.39 2.87 6.48
N LEU A 27 5.41 2.72 5.58
CA LEU A 27 4.36 3.70 5.37
C LEU A 27 3.56 3.90 6.65
N LYS A 28 3.10 2.82 7.28
CA LYS A 28 2.38 2.88 8.57
C LYS A 28 3.19 3.62 9.64
N SER A 29 4.49 3.37 9.76
CA SER A 29 5.33 4.06 10.75
C SER A 29 5.58 5.54 10.42
N ARG A 30 5.57 5.89 9.13
CA ARG A 30 5.85 7.25 8.66
C ARG A 30 4.62 8.15 8.63
N SER A 31 3.44 7.59 8.39
CA SER A 31 2.18 8.32 8.35
C SER A 31 1.63 8.59 9.75
N ALA A 32 0.94 9.71 9.88
CA ALA A 32 0.22 10.13 11.08
C ALA A 32 -0.94 11.05 10.70
N VAL A 33 -1.74 11.47 11.69
CA VAL A 33 -2.66 12.60 11.54
C VAL A 33 -1.90 13.79 10.93
N GLY A 34 -2.47 14.39 9.89
CA GLY A 34 -1.81 15.45 9.11
C GLY A 34 -1.02 14.98 7.89
N THR A 35 -0.87 13.66 7.66
CA THR A 35 -0.24 13.14 6.44
C THR A 35 -1.24 13.14 5.27
N ASN A 36 -0.85 13.65 4.11
CA ASN A 36 -1.67 13.62 2.91
C ASN A 36 -1.53 12.28 2.15
N LEU A 37 -2.61 11.76 1.57
CA LEU A 37 -2.56 10.50 0.81
C LEU A 37 -1.63 10.59 -0.42
N LEU A 38 -1.49 11.78 -1.02
CA LEU A 38 -0.55 11.99 -2.13
C LEU A 38 0.92 11.92 -1.69
N ASP A 39 1.23 12.24 -0.43
CA ASP A 39 2.57 12.03 0.14
C ASP A 39 2.84 10.54 0.31
N ILE A 40 1.88 9.78 0.84
CA ILE A 40 1.96 8.31 0.94
C ILE A 40 2.27 7.69 -0.42
N ASN A 41 1.52 8.07 -1.46
CA ASN A 41 1.76 7.60 -2.83
C ASN A 41 3.17 7.94 -3.34
N ARG A 42 3.67 9.16 -3.05
CA ARG A 42 5.02 9.59 -3.45
C ARG A 42 6.10 8.78 -2.76
N TRP A 43 5.93 8.48 -1.48
CA TRP A 43 6.86 7.65 -0.72
C TRP A 43 6.84 6.20 -1.21
N THR A 44 5.66 5.65 -1.50
CA THR A 44 5.52 4.32 -2.09
C THR A 44 6.26 4.23 -3.42
N LYS A 45 6.08 5.22 -4.30
CA LYS A 45 6.82 5.32 -5.57
C LYS A 45 8.34 5.22 -5.34
N ALA A 46 8.88 6.06 -4.45
CA ALA A 46 10.31 6.06 -4.17
C ALA A 46 10.80 4.69 -3.69
N MET A 47 10.12 4.09 -2.70
CA MET A 47 10.50 2.78 -2.16
C MET A 47 10.43 1.64 -3.19
N ILE A 48 9.44 1.66 -4.07
CA ILE A 48 9.31 0.68 -5.16
C ILE A 48 10.47 0.82 -6.16
N LEU A 49 10.77 2.06 -6.58
CA LEU A 49 11.84 2.34 -7.53
C LEU A 49 13.23 2.03 -6.94
N ASP A 50 13.48 2.40 -5.70
CA ASP A 50 14.74 2.11 -4.98
C ASP A 50 14.95 0.60 -4.83
N ALA A 51 13.86 -0.17 -4.71
CA ALA A 51 13.92 -1.62 -4.66
C ALA A 51 14.06 -2.30 -6.04
N GLY A 52 14.09 -1.52 -7.14
CA GLY A 52 14.15 -2.04 -8.50
C GLY A 52 12.93 -2.89 -8.89
N ALA A 53 11.76 -2.61 -8.31
CA ALA A 53 10.53 -3.36 -8.55
C ALA A 53 9.56 -2.56 -9.44
N PRO A 54 8.89 -3.21 -10.40
CA PRO A 54 7.70 -2.65 -11.03
C PRO A 54 6.49 -2.62 -10.08
N SER A 55 5.72 -1.53 -10.14
CA SER A 55 4.40 -1.46 -9.52
C SER A 55 3.40 -2.30 -10.32
N CYS A 56 2.52 -3.03 -9.64
CA CYS A 56 1.41 -3.72 -10.31
C CYS A 56 0.28 -2.76 -10.73
N TYR A 57 0.20 -1.57 -10.13
CA TYR A 57 -0.96 -0.68 -10.30
C TYR A 57 -0.80 0.43 -11.34
N VAL A 58 0.35 1.09 -11.45
CA VAL A 58 0.52 2.32 -12.28
C VAL A 58 -0.10 2.20 -13.67
N ASP A 59 0.24 1.13 -14.39
CA ASP A 59 -0.23 0.87 -15.77
C ASP A 59 -1.41 -0.12 -15.82
N TYR A 60 -1.98 -0.50 -14.67
CA TYR A 60 -3.12 -1.41 -14.62
C TYR A 60 -4.39 -0.70 -15.12
N GLU A 61 -4.86 -1.13 -16.28
CA GLU A 61 -6.02 -0.58 -16.99
C GLU A 61 -7.02 -1.70 -17.32
N PRO A 62 -7.92 -2.05 -16.39
CA PRO A 62 -8.96 -3.03 -16.66
C PRO A 62 -10.00 -2.46 -17.64
N SER A 63 -10.62 -3.31 -18.46
CA SER A 63 -11.61 -2.90 -19.47
C SER A 63 -12.86 -2.22 -18.91
N PHE A 64 -13.17 -2.45 -17.64
CA PHE A 64 -14.26 -1.80 -16.90
C PHE A 64 -13.84 -0.49 -16.21
N GLY A 65 -12.55 -0.13 -16.29
CA GLY A 65 -11.99 1.09 -15.73
C GLY A 65 -12.18 2.32 -16.61
N ARG A 66 -11.66 3.46 -16.12
CA ARG A 66 -11.62 4.73 -16.87
C ARG A 66 -10.17 5.14 -17.09
N GLY A 67 -9.43 4.31 -17.80
CA GLY A 67 -7.99 4.46 -17.97
C GLY A 67 -7.16 3.77 -16.86
N PRO A 68 -5.84 3.93 -16.91
CA PRO A 68 -4.92 3.32 -15.95
C PRO A 68 -5.19 3.80 -14.52
N PHE A 69 -4.85 2.96 -13.54
CA PHE A 69 -4.97 3.34 -12.14
C PHE A 69 -4.12 4.59 -11.84
N GLY A 70 -2.88 4.65 -12.33
CA GLY A 70 -2.03 5.85 -12.33
C GLY A 70 -1.35 6.20 -11.00
N HIS A 71 -1.50 5.35 -9.98
CA HIS A 71 -0.88 5.51 -8.66
C HIS A 71 -0.12 4.24 -8.26
N TYR A 72 0.74 4.37 -7.25
CA TYR A 72 1.62 3.29 -6.77
C TYR A 72 1.03 2.51 -5.59
N ILE A 73 -0.10 2.97 -5.04
CA ILE A 73 -0.75 2.35 -3.89
C ILE A 73 -2.25 2.69 -3.89
N CYS A 74 -3.06 1.79 -3.38
CA CYS A 74 -4.46 2.05 -3.06
C CYS A 74 -4.56 2.62 -1.63
N THR A 75 -5.40 3.63 -1.45
CA THR A 75 -5.72 4.22 -0.14
C THR A 75 -7.23 4.22 0.06
N GLY A 76 -7.72 3.49 1.06
CA GLY A 76 -9.12 3.49 1.47
C GLY A 76 -9.27 4.14 2.84
N VAL A 77 -9.99 5.25 2.93
CA VAL A 77 -10.29 5.94 4.19
C VAL A 77 -11.74 5.65 4.61
N ASN A 78 -11.92 5.24 5.87
CA ASN A 78 -13.21 5.03 6.52
C ASN A 78 -14.13 4.04 5.78
N ASP A 79 -15.18 4.54 5.13
CA ASP A 79 -16.18 3.75 4.40
C ASP A 79 -15.74 3.35 2.99
N ALA A 80 -14.59 3.87 2.53
CA ALA A 80 -14.00 3.43 1.29
C ALA A 80 -13.62 1.93 1.36
N VAL A 81 -14.01 1.18 0.33
CA VAL A 81 -13.67 -0.24 0.18
C VAL A 81 -12.23 -0.37 -0.36
N LEU A 82 -12.00 -1.11 -1.45
CA LEU A 82 -10.70 -1.28 -2.08
C LEU A 82 -10.58 -0.46 -3.37
N HIS A 83 -9.35 -0.31 -3.85
CA HIS A 83 -9.01 0.43 -5.07
C HIS A 83 -9.29 1.94 -5.03
N GLY A 84 -9.40 2.53 -3.83
CA GLY A 84 -9.41 3.97 -3.66
C GLY A 84 -8.09 4.58 -4.16
N LYS A 85 -8.17 5.56 -5.07
CA LYS A 85 -6.99 6.29 -5.53
C LYS A 85 -6.54 7.29 -4.46
N PRO A 86 -5.23 7.43 -4.22
CA PRO A 86 -4.69 8.55 -3.47
C PRO A 86 -5.16 9.87 -4.08
N HIS A 87 -5.74 10.74 -3.26
CA HIS A 87 -6.27 12.04 -3.65
C HIS A 87 -5.91 13.08 -2.58
N ASP A 88 -6.22 14.35 -2.83
CA ASP A 88 -5.92 15.44 -1.89
C ASP A 88 -6.80 15.32 -0.64
N TYR A 89 -6.32 14.54 0.30
CA TYR A 89 -6.94 14.26 1.58
C TYR A 89 -5.87 14.13 2.64
N THR A 90 -6.05 14.88 3.72
CA THR A 90 -5.13 14.89 4.85
C THR A 90 -5.76 14.11 6.00
N LEU A 91 -5.07 13.07 6.45
CA LEU A 91 -5.57 12.16 7.49
C LEU A 91 -5.93 12.91 8.78
N ALA A 92 -7.11 12.62 9.31
CA ALA A 92 -7.65 13.20 10.54
C ALA A 92 -7.51 12.24 11.74
N ASP A 93 -7.69 12.79 12.95
CA ASP A 93 -7.81 11.99 14.17
C ASP A 93 -9.06 11.10 14.09
N GLY A 94 -8.87 9.80 14.30
CA GLY A 94 -9.93 8.80 14.27
C GLY A 94 -10.11 8.08 12.94
N ASP A 95 -9.45 8.51 11.86
CA ASP A 95 -9.58 7.86 10.56
C ASP A 95 -9.08 6.42 10.59
N LEU A 96 -9.84 5.51 9.97
CA LEU A 96 -9.37 4.21 9.55
C LEU A 96 -8.76 4.33 8.15
N LEU A 97 -7.49 3.97 8.00
CA LEU A 97 -6.82 3.91 6.71
C LEU A 97 -6.47 2.46 6.36
N THR A 98 -6.86 2.03 5.16
CA THR A 98 -6.36 0.84 4.49
C THR A 98 -5.32 1.25 3.44
N LEU A 99 -4.14 0.64 3.54
CA LEU A 99 -3.10 0.69 2.51
C LEU A 99 -3.04 -0.66 1.83
N ASP A 100 -3.13 -0.67 0.50
CA ASP A 100 -3.12 -1.88 -0.32
C ASP A 100 -2.09 -1.73 -1.44
N LEU A 101 -1.18 -2.69 -1.53
CA LEU A 101 0.06 -2.61 -2.28
C LEU A 101 0.42 -3.96 -2.93
N ALA A 102 0.60 -3.90 -4.26
CA ALA A 102 1.17 -4.99 -5.04
C ALA A 102 2.37 -4.53 -5.87
N VAL A 103 3.41 -5.35 -5.89
CA VAL A 103 4.59 -5.18 -6.74
C VAL A 103 4.93 -6.49 -7.44
N THR A 104 5.57 -6.38 -8.60
CA THR A 104 6.21 -7.53 -9.24
C THR A 104 7.72 -7.41 -9.05
N LYS A 105 8.39 -8.50 -8.67
CA LYS A 105 9.86 -8.54 -8.62
C LYS A 105 10.35 -9.92 -9.04
N ALA A 106 11.38 -9.93 -9.89
CA ALA A 106 11.97 -11.15 -10.45
C ALA A 106 10.92 -12.14 -11.03
N GLY A 107 9.86 -11.62 -11.65
CA GLY A 107 8.80 -12.42 -12.27
C GLY A 107 7.72 -12.96 -11.32
N VAL A 108 7.73 -12.56 -10.04
CA VAL A 108 6.68 -12.92 -9.08
C VAL A 108 5.95 -11.67 -8.63
N ALA A 109 4.62 -11.70 -8.64
CA ALA A 109 3.80 -10.67 -8.01
C ALA A 109 3.56 -11.04 -6.54
N ALA A 110 3.64 -10.06 -5.66
CA ALA A 110 3.15 -10.18 -4.29
C ALA A 110 2.24 -9.00 -3.98
N ASP A 111 1.26 -9.24 -3.12
CA ASP A 111 0.21 -8.29 -2.77
C ASP A 111 -0.15 -8.45 -1.30
N ALA A 112 -0.41 -7.33 -0.62
CA ALA A 112 -0.95 -7.30 0.72
C ALA A 112 -1.62 -5.97 1.01
N ALA A 113 -2.58 -6.01 1.93
CA ALA A 113 -3.21 -4.83 2.50
C ALA A 113 -3.13 -4.83 4.02
N ILE A 114 -3.04 -3.65 4.61
CA ILE A 114 -3.13 -3.43 6.06
C ILE A 114 -4.09 -2.29 6.37
N SER A 115 -4.91 -2.47 7.40
CA SER A 115 -5.82 -1.43 7.91
C SER A 115 -5.45 -1.07 9.35
N PHE A 116 -5.47 0.21 9.68
CA PHE A 116 -5.16 0.71 11.02
C PHE A 116 -5.82 2.08 11.24
N THR A 117 -6.06 2.43 12.50
CA THR A 117 -6.64 3.72 12.87
C THR A 117 -5.57 4.72 13.28
N TRP A 118 -5.81 5.99 12.98
CA TRP A 118 -4.99 7.09 13.48
C TRP A 118 -5.59 7.68 14.74
N ALA A 119 -4.77 7.82 15.76
CA ALA A 119 -5.13 8.53 16.98
C ALA A 119 -4.08 9.60 17.26
N ASN A 120 -4.53 10.79 17.62
CA ASN A 120 -3.66 11.87 18.04
C ASN A 120 -2.97 11.43 19.34
N GLN A 121 -1.63 11.39 19.36
CA GLN A 121 -0.87 10.86 20.51
C GLN A 121 -1.07 11.68 21.80
N GLY A 122 -1.66 12.88 21.71
CA GLY A 122 -2.07 13.70 22.85
C GLY A 122 -3.30 13.19 23.62
N ARG A 123 -4.06 12.23 23.06
CA ARG A 123 -5.14 11.50 23.75
C ARG A 123 -4.63 10.16 24.27
N ARG A 124 -3.57 10.15 25.07
CA ARG A 124 -3.45 9.07 26.06
C ARG A 124 -4.65 9.22 26.97
N ARG A 125 -5.59 8.27 26.90
CA ARG A 125 -6.73 8.19 27.82
C ARG A 125 -6.18 8.40 29.22
N ALA A 126 -6.63 9.44 29.91
CA ALA A 126 -6.57 9.44 31.35
C ALA A 126 -7.33 8.18 31.78
N SER A 127 -6.60 7.17 32.23
CA SER A 127 -7.21 5.99 32.85
C SER A 127 -7.98 6.49 34.09
N PRO A 128 -9.23 6.03 34.31
CA PRO A 128 -9.89 6.24 35.59
C PRO A 128 -9.13 5.57 36.73
#